data_AF-A0AAV0WDE2-F1
#
_entry.id   AF-A0AAV0WDE2-F1
#
_cell.length_a   1.000
_cell.length_b   1.000
_cell.length_c   1.000
_cell.angle_alpha   90.00
_cell.angle_beta   90.00
_cell.angle_gamma   90.00
#
_symmetry.space_group_name_H-M   'P 1'
#
loop_
_entity.id
_entity.type
_entity.pdbx_description
1 polymer ?
#
loop_
_entity_poly.entity_id
_entity_poly.type
_entity_poly.pdbx_seq_one_letter_code
_entity_poly.pdbx_strand_id
1 'polypeptide(L)'
;MGDNNEITTGGSEMEGCMPLQPEEDVTTTSPKTKNKCGKFVSSRQKIMVVNIYKDIISNTPDKKYVDIINRIRELTGLGRDTIRNTISEYKTTKTVSSPNRKRLKASLFEKIDDLDRTGLRRTIHSIWLKR
;
A
#
# COMPACT_ATOMS: atom_id res chain seq x y z
N MET A 1 63.07 12.71 58.73
CA MET A 1 63.88 13.42 57.73
C MET A 1 64.03 12.49 56.54
N GLY A 2 63.42 12.84 55.41
CA GLY A 2 63.46 12.03 54.20
C GLY A 2 62.10 12.04 53.50
N ASP A 3 61.75 13.19 52.94
CA ASP A 3 60.74 13.29 51.88
C ASP A 3 61.22 12.58 50.61
N ASN A 4 60.28 12.37 49.69
CA ASN A 4 60.40 12.08 48.26
C ASN A 4 60.14 10.63 47.82
N ASN A 5 58.98 10.43 47.18
CA ASN A 5 58.87 9.92 45.82
C ASN A 5 57.40 9.86 45.34
N GLU A 6 56.88 10.99 44.89
CA GLU A 6 55.73 10.99 44.00
C GLU A 6 56.25 10.87 42.56
N ILE A 7 55.89 9.79 41.86
CA ILE A 7 55.59 9.66 40.42
C ILE A 7 55.34 8.17 40.19
N THR A 8 54.09 7.78 40.00
CA THR A 8 53.72 6.71 39.06
C THR A 8 52.38 7.06 38.44
N THR A 9 52.46 7.51 37.18
CA THR A 9 51.77 6.98 36.01
C THR A 9 50.30 6.56 36.17
N GLY A 10 49.45 7.22 35.39
CA GLY A 10 48.00 7.12 35.40
C GLY A 10 47.47 5.69 35.31
N GLY A 11 46.61 5.37 36.27
CA GLY A 11 45.65 4.29 36.19
C GLY A 11 44.42 4.75 35.41
N SER A 12 44.08 3.96 34.40
CA SER A 12 42.77 3.93 33.75
C SER A 12 41.67 3.54 34.74
N GLU A 13 40.44 3.61 34.23
CA GLU A 13 39.20 3.04 34.79
C GLU A 13 38.34 4.04 35.59
N MET A 14 37.26 4.58 35.00
CA MET A 14 35.94 3.95 35.00
C MET A 14 34.82 4.92 34.60
N GLU A 15 33.93 4.38 33.76
CA GLU A 15 32.49 4.64 33.77
C GLU A 15 31.98 6.08 33.82
N GLY A 16 31.75 6.62 32.63
CA GLY A 16 30.61 7.51 32.39
C GLY A 16 29.51 6.72 31.67
N CYS A 17 28.73 5.94 32.41
CA CYS A 17 27.50 5.33 31.91
C CYS A 17 26.52 6.45 31.56
N MET A 18 26.45 6.82 30.28
CA MET A 18 25.39 7.68 29.78
C MET A 18 24.06 6.92 29.99
N PRO A 19 23.10 7.43 30.77
CA PRO A 19 21.85 6.75 30.98
C PRO A 19 21.14 6.55 29.63
N LEU A 20 20.91 5.29 29.28
CA LEU A 20 19.99 4.89 28.23
C LEU A 20 18.64 5.53 28.55
N GLN A 21 18.25 6.53 27.76
CA GLN A 21 16.88 7.02 27.80
C GLN A 21 15.97 5.89 27.30
N PRO A 22 14.84 5.63 27.98
CA PRO A 22 13.94 4.53 27.62
C PRO A 22 13.28 4.77 26.26
N GLU A 23 13.33 3.73 25.44
CA GLU A 23 12.46 3.35 24.32
C GLU A 23 11.16 4.18 24.20
N GLU A 24 11.15 5.15 23.27
CA GLU A 24 9.88 5.69 22.76
C GLU A 24 9.56 5.03 21.41
N ASP A 25 8.84 3.90 21.47
CA ASP A 25 8.10 3.32 20.35
C ASP A 25 6.96 4.28 19.92
N VAL A 26 7.33 5.42 19.35
CA VAL A 26 6.39 6.28 18.63
C VAL A 26 6.18 5.65 17.25
N THR A 27 5.40 4.57 17.23
CA THR A 27 4.68 4.17 16.02
C THR A 27 3.61 5.22 15.75
N THR A 28 4.02 6.39 15.24
CA THR A 28 3.13 7.35 14.58
C THR A 28 2.60 6.68 13.32
N THR A 29 1.68 5.75 13.52
CA THR A 29 0.97 5.07 12.45
C THR A 29 -0.13 6.00 12.00
N SER A 30 -0.04 6.47 10.76
CA SER A 30 -1.09 7.24 10.13
C SER A 30 -2.44 6.54 10.32
N PRO A 31 -3.53 7.30 10.56
CA PRO A 31 -4.84 6.72 10.81
C PRO A 31 -5.22 5.78 9.66
N LYS A 32 -5.50 4.52 10.01
CA LYS A 32 -5.94 3.51 9.02
C LYS A 32 -7.31 3.91 8.47
N THR A 33 -7.30 4.54 7.31
CA THR A 33 -8.53 4.96 6.62
C THR A 33 -9.29 3.72 6.14
N LYS A 34 -10.48 3.50 6.69
CA LYS A 34 -11.40 2.46 6.22
C LYS A 34 -11.93 2.82 4.84
N ASN A 35 -12.14 1.83 3.98
CA ASN A 35 -12.78 2.06 2.69
C ASN A 35 -14.22 2.53 2.90
N LYS A 36 -14.63 3.62 2.23
CA LYS A 36 -16.00 4.15 2.32
C LYS A 36 -16.99 3.10 1.78
N CYS A 37 -18.17 2.99 2.40
CA CYS A 37 -19.25 2.12 1.92
C CYS A 37 -19.56 2.40 0.44
N GLY A 38 -19.81 1.35 -0.35
CA GLY A 38 -20.12 1.45 -1.78
C GLY A 38 -18.91 1.69 -2.70
N LYS A 39 -17.69 1.85 -2.17
CA LYS A 39 -16.48 1.91 -2.99
C LYS A 39 -15.95 0.51 -3.30
N PHE A 40 -15.66 0.25 -4.56
CA PHE A 40 -15.10 -1.02 -5.02
C PHE A 40 -13.69 -1.25 -4.44
N VAL A 41 -13.31 -2.53 -4.30
CA VAL A 41 -11.96 -2.92 -3.92
C VAL A 41 -11.16 -3.25 -5.18
N SER A 42 -10.03 -2.57 -5.34
CA SER A 42 -9.15 -2.71 -6.51
C SER A 42 -8.47 -4.06 -6.57
N SER A 43 -7.98 -4.45 -7.77
CA SER A 43 -7.17 -5.67 -7.96
C SER A 43 -6.00 -5.74 -7.00
N ARG A 44 -5.25 -4.66 -6.84
CA ARG A 44 -4.09 -4.59 -5.94
C ARG A 44 -4.45 -4.93 -4.49
N GLN A 45 -5.55 -4.36 -4.00
CA GLN A 45 -6.03 -4.63 -2.64
C GLN A 45 -6.48 -6.08 -2.49
N LYS A 46 -7.19 -6.62 -3.49
CA LYS A 46 -7.60 -8.02 -3.49
C LYS A 46 -6.41 -9.00 -3.51
N ILE A 47 -5.37 -8.71 -4.28
CA ILE A 47 -4.12 -9.49 -4.32
C ILE A 47 -3.41 -9.43 -2.96
N MET A 48 -3.35 -8.26 -2.33
CA MET A 48 -2.78 -8.09 -1.00
C MET A 48 -3.48 -8.98 0.04
N VAL A 49 -4.82 -9.05 0.01
CA VAL A 49 -5.59 -9.94 0.89
C VAL A 49 -5.20 -11.40 0.68
N VAL A 50 -5.07 -11.86 -0.57
CA VAL A 50 -4.67 -13.25 -0.87
C VAL A 50 -3.24 -13.55 -0.40
N ASN A 51 -2.31 -12.62 -0.57
CA ASN A 51 -0.93 -12.82 -0.13
C ASN A 51 -0.84 -12.95 1.39
N ILE A 52 -1.54 -12.08 2.14
CA ILE A 52 -1.61 -12.18 3.61
C ILE A 52 -2.28 -13.49 4.03
N TYR A 53 -3.34 -13.91 3.33
CA TYR A 53 -4.00 -15.18 3.60
C TYR A 53 -3.07 -16.38 3.41
N LYS A 54 -2.28 -16.40 2.33
CA LYS A 54 -1.27 -17.44 2.09
C LYS A 54 -0.23 -17.46 3.21
N ASP A 55 0.27 -16.30 3.59
CA ASP A 55 1.26 -16.15 4.65
C ASP A 55 0.74 -16.67 6.00
N ILE A 56 -0.49 -16.33 6.40
CA ILE A 56 -1.09 -16.79 7.66
C ILE A 56 -1.24 -18.31 7.69
N ILE A 57 -1.64 -18.93 6.57
CA ILE A 57 -1.81 -20.39 6.48
C ILE A 57 -0.46 -21.10 6.50
N SER A 58 0.55 -20.55 5.83
CA SER A 58 1.90 -21.10 5.82
C SER A 58 2.55 -21.05 7.22
N ASN A 59 2.37 -19.95 7.95
CA ASN A 59 2.95 -19.81 9.29
C ASN A 59 2.16 -20.56 10.38
N THR A 60 0.82 -20.61 10.25
CA THR A 60 -0.05 -21.17 11.30
C THR A 60 -1.25 -21.89 10.68
N PRO A 61 -1.17 -23.22 10.45
CA PRO A 61 -2.20 -23.96 9.74
C PRO A 61 -3.49 -24.19 10.55
N ASP A 62 -3.46 -24.06 11.89
CA ASP A 62 -4.58 -24.40 12.79
C ASP A 62 -5.44 -23.18 13.22
N LYS A 63 -5.29 -22.03 12.56
CA LYS A 63 -6.08 -20.84 12.93
C LYS A 63 -7.52 -20.93 12.44
N LYS A 64 -8.45 -20.52 13.30
CA LYS A 64 -9.87 -20.40 12.93
C LYS A 64 -10.04 -19.35 11.84
N TYR A 65 -10.94 -19.63 10.90
CA TYR A 65 -11.22 -18.74 9.77
C TYR A 65 -11.62 -17.31 10.18
N VAL A 66 -12.34 -17.18 11.29
CA VAL A 66 -12.76 -15.88 11.86
C VAL A 66 -11.54 -15.04 12.26
N ASP A 67 -10.55 -15.67 12.89
CA ASP A 67 -9.34 -15.00 13.37
C ASP A 67 -8.47 -14.56 12.20
N ILE A 68 -8.40 -15.36 11.14
CA ILE A 68 -7.74 -15.01 9.88
C ILE A 68 -8.37 -13.75 9.28
N ILE A 69 -9.71 -13.68 9.21
CA ILE A 69 -10.41 -12.50 8.68
C ILE A 69 -10.15 -11.27 9.55
N ASN A 70 -10.18 -11.41 10.87
CA ASN A 70 -9.92 -10.29 11.79
C ASN A 70 -8.49 -9.76 11.64
N ARG A 71 -7.51 -10.65 11.51
CA ARG A 71 -6.12 -10.26 11.28
C ARG A 71 -5.95 -9.52 9.95
N ILE A 72 -6.54 -10.02 8.87
CA ILE A 72 -6.50 -9.34 7.56
C ILE A 72 -7.20 -7.98 7.63
N ARG A 73 -8.33 -7.88 8.35
CA ARG A 73 -9.05 -6.62 8.56
C ARG A 73 -8.18 -5.59 9.27
N GLU A 74 -7.45 -5.98 10.30
CA GLU A 74 -6.53 -5.09 11.03
C GLU A 74 -5.38 -4.60 10.16
N LEU A 75 -4.87 -5.47 9.28
CA LEU A 75 -3.75 -5.14 8.38
C LEU A 75 -4.19 -4.28 7.19
N THR A 76 -5.25 -4.67 6.49
CA THR A 76 -5.67 -4.02 5.23
C THR A 76 -6.71 -2.92 5.42
N GLY A 77 -7.42 -2.87 6.56
CA GLY A 77 -8.50 -1.90 6.79
C GLY A 77 -9.76 -2.11 5.93
N LEU A 78 -9.91 -3.30 5.33
CA LEU A 78 -11.04 -3.67 4.48
C LEU A 78 -12.20 -4.26 5.31
N GLY A 79 -13.40 -4.20 4.74
CA GLY A 79 -14.59 -4.80 5.34
C GLY A 79 -14.50 -6.33 5.41
N ARG A 80 -15.08 -6.91 6.46
CA ARG A 80 -15.11 -8.37 6.69
C ARG A 80 -15.70 -9.12 5.50
N ASP A 81 -16.81 -8.63 4.95
CA ASP A 81 -17.50 -9.27 3.83
C ASP A 81 -16.67 -9.25 2.56
N THR A 82 -15.94 -8.16 2.31
CA THR A 82 -15.04 -8.08 1.15
C THR A 82 -13.88 -9.07 1.28
N ILE A 83 -13.30 -9.19 2.47
CA ILE A 83 -12.23 -10.16 2.74
C ILE A 83 -12.76 -11.58 2.57
N ARG A 84 -13.91 -11.90 3.18
CA ARG A 84 -14.57 -13.20 3.06
C ARG A 84 -14.83 -13.58 1.60
N ASN A 85 -15.44 -12.68 0.83
CA ASN A 85 -15.74 -12.91 -0.58
C ASN A 85 -14.48 -13.07 -1.41
N THR A 86 -13.43 -12.30 -1.12
CA THR A 86 -12.14 -12.39 -1.82
C THR A 86 -11.46 -13.73 -1.56
N ILE A 87 -11.46 -14.21 -0.30
CA ILE A 87 -10.88 -15.51 0.05
C ILE A 87 -11.71 -16.65 -0.54
N SER A 88 -13.05 -16.56 -0.52
CA SER A 88 -13.89 -17.59 -1.14
C SER A 88 -13.70 -17.63 -2.66
N GLU A 89 -13.63 -16.47 -3.32
CA GLU A 89 -13.32 -16.35 -4.75
C GLU A 89 -11.97 -17.01 -5.06
N TYR A 90 -10.93 -16.71 -4.28
CA TYR A 90 -9.62 -17.34 -4.44
C TYR A 90 -9.66 -18.86 -4.21
N LYS A 91 -10.44 -19.36 -3.24
CA LYS A 91 -10.54 -20.81 -2.99
C LYS A 91 -11.18 -21.55 -4.18
N THR A 92 -12.20 -20.97 -4.81
CA THR A 92 -12.94 -21.58 -5.92
C THR A 92 -12.21 -21.45 -7.26
N THR A 93 -11.70 -20.27 -7.60
CA THR A 93 -11.12 -20.00 -8.94
C THR A 93 -9.60 -19.95 -8.96
N LYS A 94 -8.94 -20.01 -7.79
CA LYS A 94 -7.48 -19.81 -7.60
C LYS A 94 -6.94 -18.45 -8.05
N THR A 95 -7.82 -17.56 -8.51
CA THR A 95 -7.48 -16.24 -9.02
C THR A 95 -8.42 -15.22 -8.38
N VAL A 96 -8.05 -13.94 -8.40
CA VAL A 96 -8.94 -12.89 -7.95
C VAL A 96 -9.21 -11.89 -9.06
N SER A 97 -10.47 -11.74 -9.42
CA SER A 97 -10.92 -10.79 -10.41
C SER A 97 -11.42 -9.52 -9.72
N SER A 98 -10.98 -8.36 -10.20
CA SER A 98 -11.57 -7.08 -9.79
C SER A 98 -12.52 -6.58 -10.86
N PRO A 99 -13.58 -5.83 -10.49
CA PRO A 99 -14.42 -5.15 -11.47
C PRO A 99 -13.57 -4.39 -12.48
N ASN A 100 -13.77 -4.66 -13.76
CA ASN A 100 -12.99 -4.04 -14.83
C ASN A 100 -13.33 -2.54 -14.90
N ARG A 101 -12.41 -1.70 -14.40
CA ARG A 101 -12.51 -0.25 -14.56
C ARG A 101 -12.15 0.11 -16.00
N LYS A 102 -13.11 0.02 -16.91
CA LYS A 102 -12.98 0.69 -18.20
C LYS A 102 -12.84 2.19 -17.92
N ARG A 103 -11.73 2.79 -18.37
CA ARG A 103 -11.60 4.25 -18.35
C ARG A 103 -12.67 4.79 -19.29
N LEU A 104 -13.59 5.60 -18.79
CA LEU A 104 -14.56 6.37 -19.62
C LEU A 104 -13.83 7.50 -20.37
N LYS A 105 -12.70 7.21 -21.03
CA LYS A 105 -12.09 8.18 -21.93
C LYS A 105 -12.84 8.05 -23.25
N ALA A 106 -13.88 8.85 -23.41
CA ALA A 106 -14.39 9.13 -24.74
C ALA A 106 -13.22 9.67 -25.56
N SER A 107 -12.94 9.04 -26.70
CA SER A 107 -11.91 9.52 -27.62
C SER A 107 -12.22 10.97 -27.99
N LEU A 108 -11.22 11.82 -28.23
CA LEU A 108 -11.49 13.18 -28.74
C LEU A 108 -12.38 13.11 -29.99
N PHE A 109 -12.18 12.08 -30.81
CA PHE A 109 -12.99 11.78 -32.00
C PHE A 109 -14.40 11.30 -31.70
N GLU A 110 -14.68 10.79 -30.50
CA GLU A 110 -16.04 10.42 -30.06
C GLU A 110 -16.83 11.65 -29.61
N LYS A 111 -16.14 12.75 -29.26
CA LYS A 111 -16.75 14.01 -28.84
C LYS A 111 -16.95 15.01 -29.98
N ILE A 112 -16.18 14.89 -31.07
CA ILE A 112 -16.23 15.79 -32.22
C ILE A 112 -17.29 15.27 -33.19
N ASP A 113 -18.23 16.13 -33.57
CA ASP A 113 -19.26 15.79 -34.55
C ASP A 113 -18.67 15.67 -35.97
N ASP A 114 -19.34 14.97 -36.88
CA ASP A 114 -18.81 14.79 -38.25
C ASP A 114 -18.73 16.12 -39.01
N LEU A 115 -19.58 17.09 -38.64
CA LEU A 115 -19.51 18.46 -39.14
C LEU A 115 -18.20 19.14 -38.74
N ASP A 116 -17.84 19.08 -37.46
CA ASP A 116 -16.60 19.67 -36.94
C ASP A 116 -15.37 19.01 -37.56
N ARG A 117 -15.41 17.68 -37.73
CA ARG A 117 -14.34 16.91 -38.37
C ARG A 117 -14.16 17.33 -39.83
N THR A 118 -15.25 17.56 -40.54
CA THR A 118 -15.24 18.02 -41.94
C THR A 118 -14.76 19.47 -42.05
N GLY A 119 -15.16 20.33 -41.11
CA GLY A 119 -14.69 21.71 -40.99
C GLY A 119 -13.17 21.78 -40.82
N LEU A 120 -12.62 21.04 -39.85
CA LEU A 120 -11.18 20.93 -39.62
C LEU A 120 -10.41 20.41 -40.85
N ARG A 121 -10.97 19.42 -41.56
CA ARG A 121 -10.34 18.91 -42.79
C ARG A 121 -10.29 19.99 -43.88
N ARG A 122 -11.37 20.75 -44.06
CA ARG A 122 -11.43 21.84 -45.04
C ARG A 122 -10.46 22.96 -44.72
N THR A 123 -10.36 23.39 -43.46
CA THR A 123 -9.43 24.45 -43.06
C THR A 123 -7.98 24.03 -43.30
N ILE A 124 -7.59 22.83 -42.87
CA ILE A 124 -6.25 22.28 -43.12
C ILE A 124 -5.96 22.19 -44.62
N HIS A 125 -6.91 21.66 -45.40
CA HIS A 125 -6.75 21.54 -46.85
C HIS A 125 -6.61 22.90 -47.54
N SER A 126 -7.36 23.91 -47.08
CA SER A 126 -7.27 25.28 -47.60
C SER A 126 -5.91 25.93 -47.30
N ILE A 127 -5.30 25.65 -46.15
CA ILE A 127 -3.96 26.13 -45.81
C ILE A 127 -2.93 25.47 -46.74
N TRP A 128 -3.07 24.17 -46.98
CA TRP A 128 -2.15 23.43 -47.84
C TRP A 128 -2.25 23.86 -49.32
N LEU A 129 -3.46 24.10 -49.83
CA LEU A 129 -3.69 24.52 -51.22
C LEU A 129 -3.30 25.99 -51.48
N LYS A 130 -3.24 26.83 -50.45
CA LYS A 130 -2.81 28.22 -50.54
C LYS A 130 -1.29 28.40 -50.52
N ARG A 131 -0.53 27.31 -50.31
CA ARG A 131 0.92 27.28 -50.37
C ARG A 131 1.38 26.85 -51.76
#